data_AF-A0A9P0DU51-F1
#
_entry.id   AF-A0A9P0DU51-F1
#
_cell.length_a   1.000
_cell.length_b   1.000
_cell.length_c   1.000
_cell.angle_alpha   90.00
_cell.angle_beta   90.00
_cell.angle_gamma   90.00
#
_symmetry.space_group_name_H-M   'P 1'
#
loop_
_entity.id
_entity.type
_entity.pdbx_description
1 polymer ?
#
loop_
_entity_poly.entity_id
_entity_poly.type
_entity_poly.pdbx_seq_one_letter_code
_entity_poly.pdbx_strand_id
1 'polypeptide(L)'
;MTSERDAKGFIRQVLTNPSTSRTSTSTSPKKKIAFDFSREENTNVKHGKYGTFKERQNLAIDEKFEYKRDGNEPGLVIIFNHENFESPDLKPRRGSRRDVNEIITCKQRQGINISEDNILTDATTKEISDKLKQVADMDLKEYNFLIVYFLTHGDYFNKLHTKDGTVKAHDIWEHFRKCRSLENKPKMFVFQACKGDKFTTTGTSSEGIETPNIVPYSAFKTEHLAPDMLVVYSTLEGRFSYRNPLTGSWFIQELCKNINTYGKRDDVISLLTRTAKCVSGNYYHEGHLPYEKQMPIFISTLSKKFYLNRNKDRDHLLKTVENYQKTVEELEMIKHNLKTLLRDK
;
A
#
# COMPACT_ATOMS: atom_id res chain seq x y z
N MET A 1 58.54 -27.60 -40.70
CA MET A 1 59.12 -26.25 -40.85
C MET A 1 58.03 -25.26 -40.45
N THR A 2 57.91 -24.94 -39.15
CA THR A 2 58.54 -23.78 -38.47
C THR A 2 57.96 -22.45 -38.97
N SER A 3 57.56 -21.47 -38.17
CA SER A 3 57.52 -21.25 -36.72
C SER A 3 56.91 -19.87 -36.48
N GLU A 4 56.53 -19.61 -35.24
CA GLU A 4 56.28 -18.31 -34.58
C GLU A 4 57.21 -17.14 -34.99
N ARG A 5 56.77 -15.93 -34.55
CA ARG A 5 57.48 -14.63 -34.34
C ARG A 5 56.97 -13.53 -35.29
N ASP A 6 56.68 -12.29 -34.89
CA ASP A 6 57.27 -11.44 -33.84
C ASP A 6 56.30 -10.38 -33.30
N ALA A 7 56.52 -10.04 -32.03
CA ALA A 7 56.01 -8.88 -31.32
C ALA A 7 56.98 -7.69 -31.42
N LYS A 8 56.46 -6.46 -31.64
CA LYS A 8 57.06 -5.15 -31.30
C LYS A 8 55.88 -4.18 -31.13
N GLY A 9 55.60 -3.48 -30.03
CA GLY A 9 56.43 -3.03 -28.91
C GLY A 9 56.49 -1.50 -28.93
N PHE A 10 55.95 -0.82 -27.93
CA PHE A 10 56.55 0.40 -27.36
C PHE A 10 55.95 0.71 -25.97
N ILE A 11 56.67 0.25 -24.95
CA ILE A 11 56.68 0.74 -23.56
C ILE A 11 57.87 1.70 -23.45
N ARG A 12 57.72 2.82 -22.74
CA ARG A 12 58.84 3.64 -22.26
C ARG A 12 58.86 3.63 -20.73
N GLN A 13 59.93 3.06 -20.18
CA GLN A 13 60.43 3.16 -18.80
C GLN A 13 61.09 4.52 -18.56
N VAL A 14 61.12 5.01 -17.32
CA VAL A 14 62.36 5.40 -16.59
C VAL A 14 62.14 5.24 -15.07
N LEU A 15 63.16 4.67 -14.42
CA LEU A 15 63.39 4.30 -13.01
C LEU A 15 63.63 5.56 -12.12
N THR A 16 63.50 5.55 -10.78
CA THR A 16 64.53 5.11 -9.81
C THR A 16 63.99 4.91 -8.35
N ASN A 17 64.60 3.95 -7.63
CA ASN A 17 64.47 3.57 -6.20
C ASN A 17 65.38 4.44 -5.27
N PRO A 18 65.57 4.22 -3.92
CA PRO A 18 64.89 3.39 -2.90
C PRO A 18 64.65 4.04 -1.49
N SER A 19 63.87 3.32 -0.65
CA SER A 19 63.78 3.23 0.83
C SER A 19 64.48 4.21 1.80
N THR A 20 63.73 4.69 2.81
CA THR A 20 64.15 4.71 4.25
C THR A 20 62.94 4.80 5.18
N SER A 21 62.95 3.95 6.21
CA SER A 21 62.05 3.93 7.37
C SER A 21 62.34 5.08 8.34
N ARG A 22 61.32 5.70 8.95
CA ARG A 22 61.35 6.16 10.35
C ARG A 22 59.95 6.50 10.86
N THR A 23 59.64 5.91 12.01
CA THR A 23 58.53 6.19 12.92
C THR A 23 58.62 7.59 13.53
N SER A 24 57.49 8.29 13.64
CA SER A 24 57.23 9.20 14.76
C SER A 24 55.73 9.41 14.98
N THR A 25 55.33 9.20 16.23
CA THR A 25 54.03 9.49 16.84
C THR A 25 53.82 11.00 17.01
N SER A 26 52.63 11.54 16.72
CA SER A 26 52.08 12.64 17.53
C SER A 26 50.54 12.70 17.46
N THR A 27 49.97 12.74 18.66
CA THR A 27 48.57 12.89 19.06
C THR A 27 48.10 14.34 18.99
N SER A 28 46.84 14.60 18.57
CA SER A 28 45.93 15.66 19.07
C SER A 28 44.62 15.71 18.21
N PRO A 29 43.50 16.31 18.67
CA PRO A 29 42.44 15.57 19.37
C PRO A 29 41.09 15.57 18.62
N LYS A 30 40.31 14.50 18.80
CA LYS A 30 38.90 14.42 18.38
C LYS A 30 38.04 15.39 19.21
N LYS A 31 37.58 16.50 18.62
CA LYS A 31 36.51 17.32 19.20
C LYS A 31 35.19 16.53 19.15
N LYS A 32 34.70 16.13 20.33
CA LYS A 32 33.29 15.78 20.55
C LYS A 32 32.47 17.07 20.38
N ILE A 33 31.64 17.12 19.35
CA ILE A 33 30.58 18.14 19.26
C ILE A 33 29.41 17.59 20.05
N ALA A 34 29.23 18.09 21.26
CA ALA A 34 27.97 17.94 22.00
C ALA A 34 26.95 18.88 21.33
N PHE A 35 25.87 18.32 20.80
CA PHE A 35 24.74 19.11 20.32
C PHE A 35 23.86 19.46 21.53
N ASP A 36 23.90 20.73 21.90
CA ASP A 36 23.07 21.33 22.93
C ASP A 36 21.68 21.64 22.35
N PHE A 37 20.65 20.96 22.84
CA PHE A 37 19.25 21.11 22.42
C PHE A 37 18.56 22.22 23.24
N SER A 38 19.02 23.46 23.09
CA SER A 38 18.26 24.61 23.58
C SER A 38 18.53 25.84 22.71
N ARG A 39 17.85 25.89 21.57
CA ARG A 39 17.63 27.15 20.83
C ARG A 39 16.26 27.10 20.16
N GLU A 40 15.29 27.75 20.78
CA GLU A 40 14.03 28.11 20.13
C GLU A 40 14.32 29.17 19.06
N GLU A 41 14.59 28.73 17.82
CA GLU A 41 14.61 29.64 16.68
C GLU A 41 13.20 29.74 16.09
N ASN A 42 12.59 30.90 16.32
CA ASN A 42 11.26 31.26 15.87
C ASN A 42 11.32 31.64 14.37
N THR A 43 11.25 30.65 13.48
CA THR A 43 11.36 30.84 12.01
C THR A 43 10.04 31.26 11.36
N ASN A 44 9.46 32.38 11.81
CA ASN A 44 8.34 33.01 11.10
C ASN A 44 8.86 33.79 9.88
N VAL A 45 9.14 33.11 8.77
CA VAL A 45 9.51 33.76 7.51
C VAL A 45 8.25 34.21 6.76
N LYS A 46 7.91 35.50 6.84
CA LYS A 46 6.85 36.10 6.01
C LYS A 46 7.27 36.07 4.54
N HIS A 47 6.70 35.15 3.76
CA HIS A 47 6.80 35.18 2.31
C HIS A 47 5.70 36.09 1.75
N GLY A 48 6.04 36.96 0.80
CA GLY A 48 5.07 37.83 0.14
C GLY A 48 4.05 37.04 -0.67
N LYS A 49 2.85 37.62 -0.84
CA LYS A 49 1.67 37.19 -1.65
C LYS A 49 1.08 35.79 -1.40
N TYR A 50 1.83 34.88 -0.79
CA TYR A 50 1.36 33.58 -0.33
C TYR A 50 1.37 33.62 1.20
N GLY A 51 0.32 33.08 1.84
CA GLY A 51 0.05 33.26 3.27
C GLY A 51 1.17 32.81 4.21
N THR A 52 0.90 32.87 5.51
CA THR A 52 1.86 32.44 6.53
C THR A 52 2.06 30.92 6.48
N PHE A 53 3.26 30.50 6.06
CA PHE A 53 3.73 29.12 6.25
C PHE A 53 3.96 28.90 7.74
N LYS A 54 3.09 28.10 8.36
CA LYS A 54 3.26 27.64 9.75
C LYS A 54 3.64 26.18 9.74
N GLU A 55 4.92 25.89 9.82
CA GLU A 55 5.39 24.55 10.13
C GLU A 55 5.06 24.25 11.59
N ARG A 56 4.18 23.27 11.82
CA ARG A 56 3.94 22.78 13.19
C ARG A 56 5.14 21.94 13.60
N GLN A 57 6.05 22.53 14.38
CA GLN A 57 7.12 21.76 15.02
C GLN A 57 6.49 20.69 15.92
N ASN A 58 6.91 19.43 15.74
CA ASN A 58 6.47 18.27 16.52
C ASN A 58 4.95 18.11 16.57
N LEU A 59 4.33 17.77 15.43
CA LEU A 59 2.98 17.18 15.46
C LEU A 59 3.01 15.97 16.39
N ALA A 60 2.37 16.09 17.56
CA ALA A 60 2.16 14.97 18.46
C ALA A 60 1.37 13.91 17.69
N ILE A 61 2.06 12.85 17.28
CA ILE A 61 1.43 11.69 16.68
C ILE A 61 0.62 11.05 17.81
N ASP A 62 -0.69 10.90 17.60
CA ASP A 62 -1.59 10.13 18.47
C ASP A 62 -0.87 8.83 18.90
N GLU A 63 -0.70 8.60 20.21
CA GLU A 63 0.13 7.50 20.72
C GLU A 63 -0.30 6.13 20.20
N LYS A 64 -1.60 5.97 19.88
CA LYS A 64 -2.14 4.74 19.29
C LYS A 64 -1.75 4.58 17.81
N PHE A 65 -1.59 5.69 17.09
CA PHE A 65 -1.32 5.80 15.65
C PHE A 65 -2.13 4.79 14.80
N GLU A 66 -3.41 4.63 15.14
CA GLU A 66 -4.35 3.67 14.53
C GLU A 66 -5.69 4.35 14.21
N TYR A 67 -6.37 3.88 13.15
CA TYR A 67 -7.74 4.27 12.87
C TYR A 67 -8.72 3.84 13.96
N LYS A 68 -9.52 4.80 14.44
CA LYS A 68 -10.57 4.53 15.43
C LYS A 68 -11.61 3.56 14.88
N ARG A 69 -12.22 2.80 15.77
CA ARG A 69 -13.27 1.83 15.45
C ARG A 69 -14.54 2.08 16.26
N ASP A 70 -14.97 3.34 16.25
CA ASP A 70 -16.07 3.87 17.06
C ASP A 70 -17.45 3.39 16.57
N GLY A 71 -17.53 2.90 15.33
CA GLY A 71 -18.75 2.37 14.74
C GLY A 71 -19.10 0.96 15.24
N ASN A 72 -20.39 0.66 15.27
CA ASN A 72 -20.91 -0.65 15.68
C ASN A 72 -20.64 -1.74 14.63
N GLU A 73 -20.56 -1.38 13.35
CA GLU A 73 -20.31 -2.31 12.26
C GLU A 73 -18.80 -2.45 11.96
N PRO A 74 -18.26 -3.69 11.92
CA PRO A 74 -16.84 -3.92 11.68
C PRO A 74 -16.31 -3.24 10.41
N GLY A 75 -17.09 -3.24 9.33
CA GLY A 75 -16.77 -2.55 8.07
C GLY A 75 -17.64 -3.03 6.92
N LEU A 76 -17.80 -2.18 5.90
CA LEU A 76 -18.58 -2.47 4.71
C LEU A 76 -17.67 -3.08 3.63
N VAL A 77 -18.09 -4.21 3.05
CA VAL A 77 -17.36 -4.88 1.97
C VAL A 77 -18.27 -5.08 0.77
N ILE A 78 -17.80 -4.69 -0.41
CA ILE A 78 -18.48 -4.86 -1.70
C ILE A 78 -17.59 -5.67 -2.63
N ILE A 79 -18.15 -6.62 -3.37
CA ILE A 79 -17.44 -7.45 -4.33
C ILE A 79 -18.13 -7.32 -5.70
N PHE A 80 -17.41 -6.81 -6.68
CA PHE A 80 -17.76 -6.91 -8.10
C PHE A 80 -16.94 -8.05 -8.70
N ASN A 81 -17.61 -9.10 -9.16
CA ASN A 81 -16.99 -10.28 -9.74
C ASN A 81 -17.48 -10.48 -11.17
N HIS A 82 -16.59 -10.41 -12.14
CA HIS A 82 -16.92 -10.67 -13.55
C HIS A 82 -16.32 -12.00 -13.98
N GLU A 83 -17.19 -12.96 -14.27
CA GLU A 83 -16.89 -14.27 -14.83
C GLU A 83 -17.18 -14.31 -16.33
N ASN A 84 -18.26 -13.67 -16.77
CA ASN A 84 -18.72 -13.68 -18.16
C ASN A 84 -18.90 -12.26 -18.70
N PHE A 85 -18.70 -12.13 -20.01
CA PHE A 85 -18.70 -10.85 -20.72
C PHE A 85 -19.51 -11.00 -22.01
N GLU A 86 -20.20 -9.94 -22.41
CA GLU A 86 -20.91 -9.88 -23.69
C GLU A 86 -19.95 -9.66 -24.86
N SER A 87 -18.80 -9.03 -24.60
CA SER A 87 -17.75 -8.90 -25.61
C SER A 87 -17.19 -10.26 -26.01
N PRO A 88 -17.21 -10.61 -27.32
CA PRO A 88 -16.70 -11.90 -27.80
C PRO A 88 -15.19 -12.04 -27.67
N ASP A 89 -14.46 -10.92 -27.53
CA ASP A 89 -12.99 -10.91 -27.41
C ASP A 89 -12.51 -11.31 -26.01
N LEU A 90 -13.41 -11.34 -25.02
CA LEU A 90 -13.08 -11.63 -23.63
C LEU A 90 -13.43 -13.07 -23.26
N LYS A 91 -12.39 -13.85 -22.94
CA LYS A 91 -12.57 -15.23 -22.47
C LYS A 91 -13.23 -15.27 -21.07
N PRO A 92 -14.09 -16.25 -20.78
CA PRO A 92 -14.67 -16.40 -19.44
C PRO A 92 -13.60 -16.56 -18.34
N ARG A 93 -13.83 -15.94 -17.19
CA ARG A 93 -12.91 -15.93 -16.04
C ARG A 93 -13.15 -17.08 -15.07
N ARG A 94 -13.06 -18.32 -15.58
CA ARG A 94 -13.16 -19.54 -14.76
C ARG A 94 -12.23 -19.47 -13.56
N GLY A 95 -12.75 -19.84 -12.39
CA GLY A 95 -12.05 -19.76 -11.11
C GLY A 95 -12.23 -18.43 -10.37
N SER A 96 -12.80 -17.38 -10.97
CA SER A 96 -13.04 -16.12 -10.23
C SER A 96 -14.02 -16.30 -9.07
N ARG A 97 -15.00 -17.21 -9.19
CA ARG A 97 -15.86 -17.61 -8.06
C ARG A 97 -15.08 -18.13 -6.86
N ARG A 98 -13.93 -18.80 -7.07
CA ARG A 98 -13.08 -19.29 -5.96
C ARG A 98 -12.51 -18.13 -5.17
N ASP A 99 -12.10 -17.06 -5.86
CA ASP A 99 -11.62 -15.84 -5.22
C ASP A 99 -12.73 -15.15 -4.40
N VAL A 100 -13.96 -15.11 -4.93
CA VAL A 100 -15.12 -14.59 -4.17
C VAL A 100 -15.34 -15.39 -2.89
N ASN A 101 -15.35 -16.72 -2.97
CA ASN A 101 -15.55 -17.59 -1.81
C ASN A 101 -14.42 -17.45 -0.78
N GLU A 102 -13.18 -17.31 -1.23
CA GLU A 102 -12.04 -17.09 -0.35
C GLU A 102 -12.11 -15.73 0.35
N ILE A 103 -12.53 -14.66 -0.36
CA ILE A 103 -12.77 -13.34 0.23
C ILE A 103 -13.87 -13.44 1.30
N ILE A 104 -15.00 -14.06 1.00
CA ILE A 104 -16.12 -14.22 1.95
C ILE A 104 -15.63 -14.95 3.21
N THR A 105 -14.97 -16.10 3.05
CA THR A 105 -14.46 -16.91 4.16
C THR A 105 -13.43 -16.14 5.00
N CYS A 106 -12.53 -15.41 4.33
CA CYS A 106 -11.54 -14.56 4.98
C CYS A 106 -12.20 -13.46 5.81
N LYS A 107 -13.18 -12.74 5.25
CA LYS A 107 -13.89 -11.65 5.95
C LYS A 107 -14.74 -12.16 7.12
N GLN A 108 -15.41 -13.30 6.98
CA GLN A 108 -16.13 -13.93 8.08
C GLN A 108 -15.21 -14.24 9.26
N ARG A 109 -13.98 -14.72 9.01
CA ARG A 109 -12.96 -14.94 10.06
C ARG A 109 -12.50 -13.66 10.75
N GLN A 110 -12.65 -12.50 10.10
CA GLN A 110 -12.42 -11.19 10.72
C GLN A 110 -13.67 -10.63 11.43
N GLY A 111 -14.76 -11.39 11.49
CA GLY A 111 -16.05 -10.97 12.07
C GLY A 111 -16.89 -10.10 11.15
N ILE A 112 -16.64 -10.12 9.83
CA ILE A 112 -17.36 -9.31 8.83
C ILE A 112 -18.22 -10.24 7.96
N ASN A 113 -19.54 -10.03 7.99
CA ASN A 113 -20.47 -10.74 7.11
C ASN A 113 -20.78 -9.88 5.88
N ILE A 114 -20.51 -10.40 4.69
CA ILE A 114 -20.79 -9.71 3.43
C ILE A 114 -22.22 -10.05 3.02
N SER A 115 -23.10 -9.05 2.96
CA SER A 115 -24.47 -9.21 2.44
C SER A 115 -24.45 -9.68 0.98
N GLU A 116 -25.39 -10.53 0.59
CA GLU A 116 -25.53 -11.01 -0.79
C GLU A 116 -25.73 -9.85 -1.79
N ASP A 117 -26.47 -8.81 -1.39
CA ASP A 117 -26.67 -7.59 -2.17
C ASP A 117 -25.35 -6.81 -2.42
N ASN A 118 -24.31 -7.08 -1.65
CA ASN A 118 -22.98 -6.51 -1.85
C ASN A 118 -22.06 -7.40 -2.69
N ILE A 119 -22.55 -8.51 -3.24
CA ILE A 119 -21.81 -9.41 -4.13
C ILE A 119 -22.48 -9.40 -5.49
N LEU A 120 -21.95 -8.57 -6.39
CA LEU A 120 -22.48 -8.42 -7.74
C LEU A 120 -21.65 -9.27 -8.70
N THR A 121 -22.30 -10.24 -9.34
CA THR A 121 -21.68 -11.08 -10.39
C THR A 121 -22.12 -10.63 -11.76
N ASP A 122 -21.18 -10.47 -12.69
CA ASP A 122 -21.45 -10.13 -14.10
C ASP A 122 -22.34 -8.89 -14.22
N ALA A 123 -22.09 -7.87 -13.38
CA ALA A 123 -22.84 -6.62 -13.43
C ALA A 123 -22.50 -5.81 -14.68
N THR A 124 -23.52 -5.16 -15.24
CA THR A 124 -23.37 -4.13 -16.27
C THR A 124 -22.70 -2.89 -15.69
N THR A 125 -22.19 -2.05 -16.59
CA THR A 125 -21.61 -0.75 -16.26
C THR A 125 -22.57 0.11 -15.44
N LYS A 126 -23.86 0.09 -15.82
CA LYS A 126 -24.92 0.83 -15.13
C LYS A 126 -25.16 0.29 -13.73
N GLU A 127 -25.32 -1.03 -13.56
CA GLU A 127 -25.55 -1.65 -12.24
C GLU A 127 -24.41 -1.37 -11.26
N ILE A 128 -23.16 -1.36 -11.74
CA ILE A 128 -22.00 -0.98 -10.92
C ILE A 128 -22.11 0.48 -10.47
N SER A 129 -22.40 1.41 -11.40
CA SER A 129 -22.55 2.83 -11.06
C SER A 129 -23.70 3.06 -10.09
N ASP A 130 -24.84 2.41 -10.32
CA ASP A 130 -26.03 2.53 -9.49
C ASP A 130 -25.76 1.98 -8.07
N LYS A 131 -25.08 0.83 -7.95
CA LYS A 131 -24.67 0.28 -6.64
C LYS A 131 -23.73 1.20 -5.88
N LEU A 132 -22.72 1.74 -6.56
CA LEU A 132 -21.74 2.66 -5.94
C LEU A 132 -22.40 3.95 -5.45
N LYS A 133 -23.30 4.53 -6.25
CA LYS A 133 -24.11 5.69 -5.86
C LYS A 133 -25.01 5.36 -4.67
N GLN A 134 -25.74 4.25 -4.75
CA GLN A 134 -26.61 3.79 -3.68
C GLN A 134 -25.85 3.71 -2.35
N VAL A 135 -24.64 3.13 -2.33
CA VAL A 135 -23.82 3.03 -1.12
C VAL A 135 -23.27 4.39 -0.68
N ALA A 136 -22.83 5.23 -1.62
CA ALA A 136 -22.32 6.56 -1.30
C ALA A 136 -23.38 7.48 -0.66
N ASP A 137 -24.66 7.25 -0.98
CA ASP A 137 -25.81 7.99 -0.45
C ASP A 137 -26.30 7.46 0.92
N MET A 138 -25.80 6.30 1.39
CA MET A 138 -26.13 5.76 2.72
C MET A 138 -25.40 6.51 3.84
N ASP A 139 -25.96 6.46 5.06
CA ASP A 139 -25.21 6.86 6.26
C ASP A 139 -24.23 5.75 6.67
N LEU A 140 -22.96 5.92 6.29
CA LEU A 140 -21.87 4.97 6.58
C LEU A 140 -21.19 5.22 7.94
N LYS A 141 -21.77 6.04 8.84
CA LYS A 141 -21.17 6.36 10.15
C LYS A 141 -20.94 5.13 11.03
N GLU A 142 -21.80 4.13 10.96
CA GLU A 142 -21.67 2.93 11.78
C GLU A 142 -20.58 1.97 11.29
N TYR A 143 -20.15 2.08 10.03
CA TYR A 143 -19.09 1.24 9.48
C TYR A 143 -17.72 1.83 9.78
N ASN A 144 -16.80 1.02 10.28
CA ASN A 144 -15.45 1.49 10.63
C ASN A 144 -14.52 1.68 9.41
N PHE A 145 -14.79 1.01 8.30
CA PHE A 145 -14.05 1.16 7.04
C PHE A 145 -14.91 0.68 5.85
N LEU A 146 -14.46 1.00 4.64
CA LEU A 146 -15.00 0.50 3.37
C LEU A 146 -13.92 -0.31 2.64
N ILE A 147 -14.28 -1.49 2.11
CA ILE A 147 -13.45 -2.26 1.17
C ILE A 147 -14.26 -2.60 -0.08
N VAL A 148 -13.72 -2.29 -1.25
CA VAL A 148 -14.30 -2.69 -2.54
C VAL A 148 -13.34 -3.62 -3.25
N TYR A 149 -13.77 -4.85 -3.55
CA TYR A 149 -13.07 -5.79 -4.41
C TYR A 149 -13.64 -5.72 -5.82
N PHE A 150 -12.77 -5.65 -6.82
CA PHE A 150 -13.16 -5.68 -8.22
C PHE A 150 -12.32 -6.75 -8.95
N LEU A 151 -12.96 -7.84 -9.33
CA LEU A 151 -12.34 -9.02 -9.94
C LEU A 151 -12.78 -9.11 -11.40
N THR A 152 -11.93 -8.73 -12.35
CA THR A 152 -12.31 -8.68 -13.77
C THR A 152 -11.12 -8.89 -14.72
N HIS A 153 -11.35 -8.80 -16.03
CA HIS A 153 -10.32 -8.48 -17.01
C HIS A 153 -10.03 -6.99 -16.97
N GLY A 154 -8.78 -6.62 -17.16
CA GLY A 154 -8.41 -5.23 -17.30
C GLY A 154 -7.49 -5.03 -18.48
N ASP A 155 -7.38 -3.77 -18.87
CA ASP A 155 -6.66 -3.30 -20.03
C ASP A 155 -5.80 -2.09 -19.60
N TYR A 156 -4.96 -1.58 -20.51
CA TYR A 156 -4.13 -0.40 -20.30
C TYR A 156 -4.95 0.78 -19.76
N PHE A 157 -4.27 1.67 -19.03
CA PHE A 157 -4.83 2.86 -18.42
C PHE A 157 -5.87 2.58 -17.32
N ASN A 158 -5.73 1.46 -16.60
CA ASN A 158 -6.63 1.01 -15.54
C ASN A 158 -8.11 0.88 -15.98
N LYS A 159 -8.34 0.45 -17.22
CA LYS A 159 -9.68 0.04 -17.64
C LYS A 159 -10.02 -1.30 -17.03
N LEU A 160 -11.25 -1.42 -16.54
CA LEU A 160 -11.83 -2.61 -15.94
C LEU A 160 -13.02 -3.01 -16.79
N HIS A 161 -13.05 -4.25 -17.26
CA HIS A 161 -14.20 -4.75 -18.01
C HIS A 161 -15.39 -5.00 -17.07
N THR A 162 -16.56 -4.59 -17.52
CA THR A 162 -17.86 -4.92 -16.94
C THR A 162 -18.54 -5.92 -17.87
N LYS A 163 -19.75 -6.40 -17.55
CA LYS A 163 -20.44 -7.37 -18.44
C LYS A 163 -20.62 -6.84 -19.86
N ASP A 164 -20.98 -5.57 -20.00
CA ASP A 164 -21.42 -4.91 -21.24
C ASP A 164 -20.43 -3.84 -21.76
N GLY A 165 -19.34 -3.56 -21.04
CA GLY A 165 -18.45 -2.46 -21.38
C GLY A 165 -17.19 -2.37 -20.53
N THR A 166 -16.78 -1.13 -20.22
CA THR A 166 -15.62 -0.84 -19.39
C THR A 166 -15.86 0.37 -18.49
N VAL A 167 -15.20 0.37 -17.34
CA VAL A 167 -15.09 1.52 -16.42
C VAL A 167 -13.63 1.78 -16.10
N LYS A 168 -13.27 2.99 -15.68
CA LYS A 168 -11.91 3.22 -15.17
C LYS A 168 -11.89 2.90 -13.67
N ALA A 169 -10.78 2.37 -13.20
CA ALA A 169 -10.63 2.04 -11.77
C ALA A 169 -10.95 3.24 -10.86
N HIS A 170 -10.59 4.46 -11.27
CA HIS A 170 -10.85 5.66 -10.47
C HIS A 170 -12.33 6.06 -10.36
N ASP A 171 -13.14 5.68 -11.35
CA ASP A 171 -14.59 5.91 -11.29
C ASP A 171 -15.21 5.18 -10.08
N ILE A 172 -14.59 4.08 -9.63
CA ILE A 172 -15.05 3.31 -8.49
C ILE A 172 -14.90 4.09 -7.18
N TRP A 173 -13.72 4.66 -6.90
CA TRP A 173 -13.47 5.36 -5.65
C TRP A 173 -13.90 6.82 -5.65
N GLU A 174 -14.10 7.43 -6.82
CA GLU A 174 -14.56 8.83 -6.91
C GLU A 174 -15.91 9.04 -6.20
N HIS A 175 -16.79 8.02 -6.21
CA HIS A 175 -18.07 8.03 -5.48
C HIS A 175 -17.88 8.24 -3.96
N PHE A 176 -16.75 7.82 -3.40
CA PHE A 176 -16.48 7.89 -1.96
C PHE A 176 -15.54 9.04 -1.57
N ARG A 177 -14.97 9.77 -2.53
CA ARG A 177 -13.97 10.82 -2.26
C ARG A 177 -14.50 11.94 -1.37
N LYS A 178 -15.78 12.28 -1.50
CA LYS A 178 -16.46 13.34 -0.72
C LYS A 178 -17.51 12.79 0.26
N CYS A 179 -17.44 11.49 0.56
CA CYS A 179 -18.40 10.83 1.46
C CYS A 179 -18.08 11.18 2.92
N ARG A 180 -18.87 12.11 3.51
CA ARG A 180 -18.64 12.65 4.86
C ARG A 180 -18.71 11.57 5.95
N SER A 181 -19.55 10.55 5.78
CA SER A 181 -19.69 9.43 6.73
C SER A 181 -18.45 8.52 6.80
N LEU A 182 -17.55 8.63 5.82
CA LEU A 182 -16.25 7.93 5.73
C LEU A 182 -15.04 8.85 6.00
N GLU A 183 -15.24 10.05 6.54
CA GLU A 183 -14.15 10.93 6.94
C GLU A 183 -13.34 10.31 8.09
N ASN A 184 -12.00 10.37 8.00
CA ASN A 184 -11.08 9.72 8.95
C ASN A 184 -11.25 8.19 9.07
N LYS A 185 -11.84 7.54 8.06
CA LYS A 185 -12.02 6.09 8.01
C LYS A 185 -11.33 5.48 6.78
N PRO A 186 -10.72 4.30 6.89
CA PRO A 186 -10.05 3.64 5.77
C PRO A 186 -11.01 3.29 4.63
N LYS A 187 -10.56 3.58 3.40
CA LYS A 187 -11.25 3.24 2.14
C LYS A 187 -10.29 2.43 1.26
N MET A 188 -10.49 1.12 1.19
CA MET A 188 -9.60 0.20 0.49
C MET A 188 -10.24 -0.28 -0.82
N PHE A 189 -9.53 -0.16 -1.94
CA PHE A 189 -9.99 -0.60 -3.26
C PHE A 189 -9.01 -1.63 -3.80
N VAL A 190 -9.48 -2.85 -4.05
CA VAL A 190 -8.66 -4.01 -4.43
C VAL A 190 -9.04 -4.47 -5.83
N PHE A 191 -8.09 -4.35 -6.76
CA PHE A 191 -8.28 -4.64 -8.18
C PHE A 191 -7.50 -5.89 -8.59
N GLN A 192 -8.22 -6.98 -8.83
CA GLN A 192 -7.73 -8.20 -9.47
C GLN A 192 -8.08 -8.15 -10.95
N ALA A 193 -7.21 -7.48 -11.72
CA ALA A 193 -7.32 -7.33 -13.16
C ALA A 193 -5.92 -7.29 -13.79
N CYS A 194 -5.84 -7.73 -15.05
CA CYS A 194 -4.66 -7.48 -15.90
C CYS A 194 -4.58 -5.97 -16.20
N LYS A 195 -3.41 -5.51 -16.66
CA LYS A 195 -3.22 -4.10 -17.05
C LYS A 195 -2.56 -3.96 -18.42
N GLY A 196 -2.68 -4.98 -19.27
CA GLY A 196 -2.07 -5.08 -20.59
C GLY A 196 -1.59 -6.50 -20.89
N ASP A 197 -0.78 -6.62 -21.95
CA ASP A 197 -0.53 -7.90 -22.64
C ASP A 197 0.90 -8.43 -22.50
N LYS A 198 1.72 -7.89 -21.59
CA LYS A 198 3.12 -8.30 -21.41
C LYS A 198 3.31 -9.14 -20.15
N PHE A 199 4.11 -10.19 -20.19
CA PHE A 199 4.48 -10.96 -18.99
C PHE A 199 5.61 -10.29 -18.21
N THR A 200 5.66 -10.42 -16.88
CA THR A 200 6.83 -9.94 -16.11
C THR A 200 7.92 -11.01 -16.17
N THR A 201 9.02 -10.77 -16.88
CA THR A 201 10.10 -11.76 -17.04
C THR A 201 11.25 -11.52 -16.06
N THR A 202 12.06 -12.55 -15.80
CA THR A 202 13.21 -12.50 -14.88
C THR A 202 14.48 -11.87 -15.46
N GLY A 203 14.46 -11.42 -16.73
CA GLY A 203 15.64 -10.88 -17.43
C GLY A 203 15.58 -9.37 -17.62
N THR A 204 16.73 -8.70 -17.55
CA THR A 204 16.93 -7.37 -18.13
C THR A 204 16.84 -7.47 -19.65
N SER A 205 15.62 -7.48 -20.20
CA SER A 205 15.44 -7.29 -21.62
C SER A 205 15.74 -5.82 -21.95
N SER A 206 16.99 -5.57 -22.33
CA SER A 206 17.52 -4.33 -22.87
C SER A 206 17.12 -4.15 -24.34
N GLU A 207 15.83 -4.24 -24.64
CA GLU A 207 15.30 -3.91 -25.96
C GLU A 207 14.09 -2.99 -25.79
N GLY A 208 14.28 -1.72 -26.16
CA GLY A 208 13.20 -0.74 -26.37
C GLY A 208 12.24 -0.56 -25.19
N ILE A 209 12.76 -0.29 -23.99
CA ILE A 209 11.93 -0.03 -22.80
C ILE A 209 11.23 1.33 -22.98
N GLU A 210 10.04 1.33 -23.59
CA GLU A 210 8.99 2.22 -23.09
C GLU A 210 8.87 1.89 -21.60
N THR A 211 9.36 2.77 -20.74
CA THR A 211 9.25 2.62 -19.29
C THR A 211 7.75 2.56 -18.99
N PRO A 212 7.15 1.38 -18.73
CA PRO A 212 5.74 1.35 -18.41
C PRO A 212 5.63 2.11 -17.10
N ASN A 213 4.86 3.20 -17.10
CA ASN A 213 4.63 3.93 -15.86
C ASN A 213 4.18 2.92 -14.82
N ILE A 214 4.88 2.83 -13.67
CA ILE A 214 4.57 1.91 -12.57
C ILE A 214 3.08 2.00 -12.22
N VAL A 215 2.52 3.20 -12.40
CA VAL A 215 1.11 3.51 -12.28
C VAL A 215 0.73 4.50 -13.40
N PRO A 216 -0.41 4.34 -14.12
CA PRO A 216 -0.85 5.32 -15.12
C PRO A 216 -1.00 6.71 -14.52
N TYR A 217 -0.31 7.70 -15.12
CA TYR A 217 -0.40 9.11 -14.71
C TYR A 217 -1.84 9.62 -14.68
N SER A 218 -2.69 9.14 -15.60
CA SER A 218 -4.11 9.52 -15.69
C SER A 218 -4.97 9.06 -14.50
N ALA A 219 -4.59 7.99 -13.80
CA ALA A 219 -5.41 7.43 -12.73
C ALA A 219 -5.07 7.98 -11.33
N PHE A 220 -3.93 8.63 -11.16
CA PHE A 220 -3.42 9.12 -9.88
C PHE A 220 -3.13 10.62 -9.90
N LYS A 221 -3.86 11.37 -10.72
CA LYS A 221 -3.90 12.81 -10.59
C LYS A 221 -4.40 13.19 -9.20
N THR A 222 -3.84 14.26 -8.63
CA THR A 222 -4.19 14.77 -7.31
C THR A 222 -5.70 14.99 -7.12
N GLU A 223 -6.42 15.31 -8.21
CA GLU A 223 -7.87 15.52 -8.20
C GLU A 223 -8.70 14.26 -7.89
N HIS A 224 -8.15 13.06 -8.13
CA HIS A 224 -8.81 11.77 -7.93
C HIS A 224 -8.43 11.05 -6.62
N LEU A 225 -7.52 11.62 -5.83
CA LEU A 225 -7.10 11.02 -4.56
C LEU A 225 -7.81 11.67 -3.38
N ALA A 226 -8.14 10.84 -2.38
CA ALA A 226 -8.75 11.24 -1.13
C ALA A 226 -7.81 10.89 0.04
N PRO A 227 -7.91 11.56 1.20
CA PRO A 227 -7.33 11.06 2.44
C PRO A 227 -7.88 9.69 2.83
N ASP A 228 -7.09 8.93 3.59
CA ASP A 228 -7.47 7.63 4.16
C ASP A 228 -7.87 6.57 3.11
N MET A 229 -7.19 6.60 1.96
CA MET A 229 -7.44 5.70 0.84
C MET A 229 -6.28 4.72 0.66
N LEU A 230 -6.60 3.49 0.24
CA LEU A 230 -5.63 2.46 -0.08
C LEU A 230 -6.07 1.75 -1.36
N VAL A 231 -5.33 1.97 -2.45
CA VAL A 231 -5.61 1.33 -3.74
C VAL A 231 -4.60 0.22 -3.95
N VAL A 232 -5.08 -0.99 -4.25
CA VAL A 232 -4.26 -2.19 -4.40
C VAL A 232 -4.54 -2.82 -5.75
N TYR A 233 -3.49 -3.08 -6.52
CA TYR A 233 -3.56 -3.79 -7.78
C TYR A 233 -2.80 -5.11 -7.70
N SER A 234 -3.37 -6.15 -8.30
CA SER A 234 -2.74 -7.48 -8.34
C SER A 234 -1.45 -7.56 -9.16
N THR A 235 -1.23 -6.60 -10.07
CA THR A 235 -0.07 -6.57 -10.98
C THR A 235 0.25 -5.13 -11.43
N LEU A 236 1.42 -4.95 -12.03
CA LEU A 236 1.89 -3.68 -12.60
C LEU A 236 1.20 -3.33 -13.92
N GLU A 237 1.26 -2.05 -14.32
CA GLU A 237 0.80 -1.61 -15.64
C GLU A 237 1.51 -2.38 -16.77
N GLY A 238 0.76 -2.73 -17.81
CA GLY A 238 1.24 -3.53 -18.93
C GLY A 238 1.45 -5.01 -18.61
N ARG A 239 1.13 -5.48 -17.39
CA ARG A 239 1.39 -6.87 -16.95
C ARG A 239 0.15 -7.73 -16.77
N PHE A 240 0.32 -9.04 -16.93
CA PHE A 240 -0.69 -10.05 -16.61
C PHE A 240 -0.85 -10.30 -15.11
N SER A 241 -2.02 -10.80 -14.74
CA SER A 241 -2.33 -11.30 -13.39
C SER A 241 -2.81 -12.75 -13.49
N TYR A 242 -2.17 -13.67 -12.76
CA TYR A 242 -2.40 -15.10 -12.91
C TYR A 242 -3.61 -15.59 -12.14
N ARG A 243 -4.37 -16.48 -12.78
CA ARG A 243 -5.49 -17.18 -12.19
C ARG A 243 -5.46 -18.65 -12.56
N ASN A 244 -5.59 -19.50 -11.55
CA ASN A 244 -5.83 -20.92 -11.72
C ASN A 244 -7.36 -21.17 -11.68
N PRO A 245 -7.94 -21.85 -12.69
CA PRO A 245 -9.37 -22.14 -12.72
C PRO A 245 -9.89 -22.93 -11.51
N LEU A 246 -9.04 -23.74 -10.85
CA LEU A 246 -9.42 -24.60 -9.74
C LEU A 246 -9.18 -23.96 -8.37
N THR A 247 -8.10 -23.19 -8.23
CA THR A 247 -7.64 -22.66 -6.93
C THR A 247 -7.78 -21.14 -6.80
N GLY A 248 -8.20 -20.42 -7.85
CA GLY A 248 -8.31 -18.95 -7.83
C GLY A 248 -7.03 -18.23 -8.24
N SER A 249 -6.98 -16.91 -8.03
CA SER A 249 -5.83 -16.07 -8.40
C SER A 249 -4.75 -16.04 -7.33
N TRP A 250 -3.48 -16.04 -7.74
CA TRP A 250 -2.36 -16.00 -6.78
C TRP A 250 -2.48 -14.84 -5.80
N PHE A 251 -2.89 -13.68 -6.30
CA PHE A 251 -3.01 -12.48 -5.49
C PHE A 251 -4.12 -12.57 -4.44
N ILE A 252 -5.36 -12.94 -4.81
CA ILE A 252 -6.46 -13.00 -3.83
C ILE A 252 -6.23 -14.12 -2.81
N GLN A 253 -5.73 -15.26 -3.25
CA GLN A 253 -5.46 -16.40 -2.37
C GLN A 253 -4.36 -16.04 -1.34
N GLU A 254 -3.24 -15.47 -1.78
CA GLU A 254 -2.18 -15.05 -0.86
C GLU A 254 -2.59 -13.87 0.02
N LEU A 255 -3.40 -12.93 -0.49
CA LEU A 255 -3.95 -11.84 0.32
C LEU A 255 -4.81 -12.38 1.47
N CYS A 256 -5.75 -13.27 1.17
CA CYS A 256 -6.65 -13.84 2.16
C CYS A 256 -5.89 -14.73 3.17
N LYS A 257 -4.94 -15.53 2.70
CA LYS A 257 -4.05 -16.33 3.56
C LYS A 257 -3.25 -15.46 4.54
N ASN A 258 -2.66 -14.36 4.06
CA ASN A 258 -1.90 -13.45 4.92
C ASN A 258 -2.81 -12.72 5.93
N ILE A 259 -4.00 -12.27 5.51
CA ILE A 259 -4.99 -11.67 6.42
C ILE A 259 -5.39 -12.67 7.52
N ASN A 260 -5.72 -13.90 7.15
CA ASN A 260 -6.13 -14.94 8.10
C ASN A 260 -5.02 -15.31 9.08
N THR A 261 -3.77 -15.36 8.61
CA THR A 261 -2.62 -15.80 9.42
C THR A 261 -2.09 -14.68 10.32
N TYR A 262 -1.95 -13.47 9.78
CA TYR A 262 -1.23 -12.37 10.43
C TYR A 262 -2.10 -11.17 10.79
N GLY A 263 -3.35 -11.10 10.32
CA GLY A 263 -4.20 -9.91 10.44
C GLY A 263 -4.62 -9.55 11.87
N LYS A 264 -4.40 -10.44 12.85
CA LYS A 264 -4.57 -10.13 14.28
C LYS A 264 -3.45 -9.26 14.85
N ARG A 265 -2.28 -9.25 14.19
CA ARG A 265 -1.06 -8.58 14.66
C ARG A 265 -0.60 -7.47 13.71
N ASP A 266 -0.66 -7.73 12.41
CA ASP A 266 -0.07 -6.87 11.38
C ASP A 266 -1.14 -5.92 10.80
N ASP A 267 -0.75 -4.67 10.55
CA ASP A 267 -1.58 -3.70 9.84
C ASP A 267 -1.67 -4.06 8.34
N VAL A 268 -2.65 -3.49 7.63
CA VAL A 268 -2.92 -3.82 6.23
C VAL A 268 -1.73 -3.54 5.31
N ILE A 269 -0.91 -2.52 5.55
CA ILE A 269 0.29 -2.27 4.71
C ILE A 269 1.31 -3.39 4.92
N SER A 270 1.51 -3.83 6.15
CA SER A 270 2.36 -4.99 6.46
C SER A 270 1.83 -6.27 5.82
N LEU A 271 0.52 -6.52 5.86
CA LEU A 271 -0.13 -7.66 5.21
C LEU A 271 0.03 -7.63 3.68
N LEU A 272 -0.13 -6.46 3.05
CA LEU A 272 0.06 -6.27 1.62
C LEU A 272 1.53 -6.46 1.21
N THR A 273 2.47 -6.01 2.03
CA THR A 273 3.90 -6.24 1.80
C THR A 273 4.24 -7.72 1.81
N ARG A 274 3.70 -8.50 2.77
CA ARG A 274 3.82 -9.97 2.79
C ARG A 274 3.20 -10.59 1.54
N THR A 275 1.99 -10.16 1.18
CA THR A 275 1.28 -10.64 -0.01
C THR A 275 2.11 -10.41 -1.28
N ALA A 276 2.68 -9.21 -1.44
CA ALA A 276 3.54 -8.89 -2.58
C ALA A 276 4.79 -9.78 -2.63
N LYS A 277 5.40 -10.11 -1.48
CA LYS A 277 6.53 -11.04 -1.40
C LYS A 277 6.14 -12.47 -1.79
N CYS A 278 5.00 -12.96 -1.31
CA CYS A 278 4.50 -14.30 -1.64
C CYS A 278 4.17 -14.42 -3.13
N VAL A 279 3.41 -13.47 -3.68
CA VAL A 279 3.02 -13.47 -5.10
C VAL A 279 4.23 -13.31 -6.02
N SER A 280 5.18 -12.43 -5.68
CA SER A 280 6.45 -12.27 -6.45
C SER A 280 7.36 -13.50 -6.40
N GLY A 281 7.12 -14.41 -5.45
CA GLY A 281 7.82 -15.69 -5.37
C GLY A 281 7.25 -16.75 -6.32
N ASN A 282 5.99 -16.60 -6.75
CA ASN A 282 5.37 -17.50 -7.71
C ASN A 282 5.92 -17.27 -9.11
N TYR A 283 5.90 -18.32 -9.93
CA TYR A 283 6.27 -18.24 -11.33
C TYR A 283 5.40 -19.18 -12.17
N TYR A 284 5.14 -18.75 -13.41
CA TYR A 284 4.62 -19.60 -14.47
C TYR A 284 5.77 -19.93 -15.42
N HIS A 285 5.79 -21.16 -15.91
CA HIS A 285 6.81 -21.63 -16.85
C HIS A 285 6.21 -22.70 -17.76
N GLU A 286 6.37 -22.51 -19.06
CA GLU A 286 5.89 -23.42 -20.09
C GLU A 286 7.03 -23.74 -21.07
N GLY A 287 7.61 -24.94 -20.91
CA GLY A 287 8.63 -25.47 -21.80
C GLY A 287 9.88 -24.59 -21.88
N HIS A 288 10.11 -23.98 -23.04
CA HIS A 288 11.28 -23.13 -23.29
C HIS A 288 11.05 -21.65 -23.00
N LEU A 289 9.84 -21.26 -22.56
CA LEU A 289 9.53 -19.86 -22.29
C LEU A 289 10.20 -19.37 -20.99
N PRO A 290 10.61 -18.09 -20.92
CA PRO A 290 11.14 -17.50 -19.69
C PRO A 290 10.18 -17.63 -18.51
N TYR A 291 10.73 -17.63 -17.30
CA TYR A 291 9.91 -17.58 -16.09
C TYR A 291 9.13 -16.28 -16.03
N GLU A 292 7.81 -16.41 -15.91
CA GLU A 292 6.92 -15.28 -15.82
C GLU A 292 6.45 -15.10 -14.37
N LYS A 293 6.53 -13.87 -13.89
CA LYS A 293 6.25 -13.48 -12.50
C LYS A 293 5.10 -12.49 -12.42
N GLN A 294 4.62 -12.28 -11.21
CA GLN A 294 3.60 -11.29 -10.90
C GLN A 294 4.03 -10.46 -9.70
N MET A 295 3.87 -9.14 -9.79
CA MET A 295 4.21 -8.22 -8.70
C MET A 295 3.03 -7.31 -8.37
N PRO A 296 2.32 -7.55 -7.26
CA PRO A 296 1.29 -6.66 -6.76
C PRO A 296 1.87 -5.29 -6.37
N ILE A 297 1.07 -4.25 -6.50
CA ILE A 297 1.41 -2.88 -6.11
C ILE A 297 0.26 -2.25 -5.33
N PHE A 298 0.58 -1.39 -4.37
CA PHE A 298 -0.40 -0.61 -3.64
C PHE A 298 0.05 0.84 -3.46
N ILE A 299 -0.94 1.73 -3.37
CA ILE A 299 -0.78 3.18 -3.23
C ILE A 299 -1.62 3.60 -2.04
N SER A 300 -1.00 4.29 -1.08
CA SER A 300 -1.61 4.61 0.20
C SER A 300 -1.61 6.11 0.45
N THR A 301 -2.77 6.63 0.83
CA THR A 301 -2.96 7.94 1.47
C THR A 301 -3.47 7.76 2.90
N LEU A 302 -3.32 6.55 3.48
CA LEU A 302 -3.65 6.28 4.87
C LEU A 302 -2.81 7.18 5.79
N SER A 303 -3.48 7.76 6.78
CA SER A 303 -2.89 8.67 7.78
C SER A 303 -2.55 7.98 9.09
N LYS A 304 -3.06 6.76 9.32
CA LYS A 304 -2.85 5.94 10.53
C LYS A 304 -2.72 4.46 10.17
N LYS A 305 -2.30 3.63 11.12
CA LYS A 305 -2.29 2.16 10.93
C LYS A 305 -3.73 1.64 10.81
N PHE A 306 -3.99 0.89 9.74
CA PHE A 306 -5.28 0.25 9.50
C PHE A 306 -5.17 -1.25 9.81
N TYR A 307 -5.98 -1.74 10.73
CA TYR A 307 -6.07 -3.17 11.06
C TYR A 307 -7.48 -3.68 10.69
N LEU A 308 -7.56 -4.92 10.21
CA LEU A 308 -8.85 -5.54 9.84
C LEU A 308 -9.50 -6.22 11.05
N ASN A 309 -8.73 -6.90 11.91
CA ASN A 309 -9.27 -7.61 13.06
C ASN A 309 -9.43 -6.73 14.29
N ARG A 310 -10.57 -6.84 14.98
CA ARG A 310 -10.65 -6.54 16.42
C ARG A 310 -9.94 -7.68 17.14
N ASN A 311 -8.80 -7.41 17.77
CA ASN A 311 -8.06 -8.41 18.54
C ASN A 311 -8.21 -8.06 20.03
N LYS A 312 -8.67 -9.02 20.86
CA LYS A 312 -8.78 -8.82 22.32
C LYS A 312 -7.45 -8.41 22.95
N ASP A 313 -6.33 -8.95 22.48
CA ASP A 313 -5.00 -8.57 22.97
C ASP A 313 -4.65 -7.13 22.58
N ARG A 314 -5.13 -6.69 21.41
CA ARG A 314 -5.01 -5.31 20.96
C ARG A 314 -5.90 -4.40 21.80
N ASP A 315 -7.12 -4.81 22.11
CA ASP A 315 -8.01 -4.07 23.01
C ASP A 315 -7.40 -3.95 24.43
N HIS A 316 -6.77 -5.02 24.93
CA HIS A 316 -6.00 -4.98 26.18
C HIS A 316 -4.82 -4.02 26.08
N LEU A 317 -4.04 -4.06 25.01
CA LEU A 317 -2.93 -3.14 24.79
C LEU A 317 -3.41 -1.68 24.71
N LEU A 318 -4.52 -1.43 24.00
CA LEU A 318 -5.13 -0.11 23.89
C LEU A 318 -5.62 0.41 25.25
N LYS A 319 -6.24 -0.45 26.08
CA LYS A 319 -6.62 -0.12 27.46
C LYS A 319 -5.42 0.17 28.34
N THR A 320 -4.34 -0.60 28.21
CA THR A 320 -3.09 -0.36 28.95
C THR A 320 -2.48 0.99 28.57
N VAL A 321 -2.48 1.33 27.29
CA VAL A 321 -2.03 2.65 26.80
C VAL A 321 -2.91 3.78 27.35
N GLU A 322 -4.23 3.64 27.33
CA GLU A 322 -5.15 4.63 27.93
C GLU A 322 -4.90 4.83 29.43
N ASN A 323 -4.74 3.74 30.19
CA ASN A 323 -4.43 3.82 31.62
C ASN A 323 -3.09 4.51 31.88
N TYR A 324 -2.08 4.24 31.03
CA TYR A 324 -0.78 4.90 31.11
C TYR A 324 -0.90 6.41 30.85
N GLN A 325 -1.62 6.82 29.81
CA GLN A 325 -1.87 8.23 29.50
C GLN A 325 -2.54 8.96 30.66
N LYS A 326 -3.59 8.38 31.24
CA LYS A 326 -4.28 8.94 32.40
C LYS A 326 -3.33 9.10 33.60
N THR A 327 -2.47 8.13 33.83
CA THR A 327 -1.45 8.19 34.90
C THR A 327 -0.46 9.33 34.64
N VAL A 328 -0.03 9.52 33.40
CA VAL A 328 0.87 10.63 33.01
C VAL A 328 0.20 11.98 33.25
N GLU A 329 -1.06 12.15 32.84
CA GLU A 329 -1.84 13.38 33.07
C GLU A 329 -1.96 13.71 34.57
N GLU A 330 -2.26 12.70 35.40
CA GLU A 330 -2.33 12.86 36.86
C GLU A 330 -0.98 13.29 37.46
N LEU A 331 0.13 12.68 37.01
CA LEU A 331 1.48 13.04 37.43
C LEU A 331 1.87 14.47 37.00
N GLU A 332 1.48 14.89 35.80
CA GLU A 332 1.70 16.26 35.34
C GLU A 332 0.91 17.28 36.16
N MET A 333 -0.33 16.96 36.53
CA MET A 333 -1.14 17.78 37.44
C MET A 333 -0.48 17.91 38.82
N ILE A 334 -0.01 16.81 39.40
CA ILE A 334 0.69 16.82 40.70
C ILE A 334 1.95 17.67 40.61
N LYS A 335 2.74 17.50 39.55
CA LYS A 335 3.95 18.30 39.29
C LYS A 335 3.65 19.78 39.16
N HIS A 336 2.56 20.14 38.48
CA HIS A 336 2.11 21.53 38.37
C HIS A 336 1.74 22.12 39.74
N ASN A 337 0.91 21.43 40.51
CA ASN A 337 0.48 21.86 41.84
C ASN A 337 1.67 22.08 42.81
N LEU A 338 2.64 21.15 42.79
CA LEU A 338 3.87 21.28 43.59
C LEU A 338 4.68 22.51 43.19
N LYS A 339 4.80 22.81 41.89
CA LYS A 339 5.51 24.00 41.41
C LYS A 339 4.82 25.30 41.85
N THR A 340 3.49 25.33 41.86
CA THR A 340 2.73 26.50 42.32
C THR A 340 2.94 26.71 43.81
N LEU A 341 2.79 25.67 44.63
CA LEU A 341 3.02 25.72 46.08
C LEU A 341 4.44 26.16 46.46
N LEU A 342 5.45 25.80 45.65
CA LEU A 342 6.84 26.18 45.86
C LEU A 342 7.16 27.61 45.40
N ARG A 343 6.28 28.27 44.62
CA ARG A 343 6.42 29.69 44.23
C ARG A 343 5.77 30.64 45.23
N ASP A 344 4.81 30.15 46.02
CA ASP A 344 4.10 30.92 47.05
C ASP A 344 4.82 30.92 48.43
N LYS A 345 6.02 30.34 48.49
CA LYS A 345 6.99 30.44 49.60
C LYS A 345 8.20 31.24 49.16
#